data_AF-A0ABD3TJI2-F1
#
_entry.id   AF-A0ABD3TJI2-F1
#
_cell.length_a   1.000
_cell.length_b   1.000
_cell.length_c   1.000
_cell.angle_alpha   90.00
_cell.angle_beta   90.00
_cell.angle_gamma   90.00
#
_symmetry.space_group_name_H-M   'P 1'
#
loop_
_entity.id
_entity.type
_entity.pdbx_description
1 polymer ?
#
loop_
_entity_poly.entity_id
_entity_poly.type
_entity_poly.pdbx_seq_one_letter_code
_entity_poly.pdbx_strand_id
1 'polypeptide(L)'
;MHAKCLANGLKVRQEDVRLILSALDPNGCQSRKARRLNRREYFAKEPNFIDPRIIGGYFISTVGKLNGVPTLVRGDLGTKNCYVKSFQRFLRRNRQNKDVNENAFIEGASTHNQRIECWWGHFRKQCAEF
;
A
#
# COMPACT_ATOMS: atom_id res chain seq x y z
N MET A 1 9.18 17.18 13.46
CA MET A 1 8.10 18.18 13.52
C MET A 1 8.68 19.59 13.55
N HIS A 2 9.58 19.92 14.49
CA HIS A 2 10.22 21.24 14.59
C HIS A 2 10.81 21.76 13.26
N ALA A 3 11.62 20.96 12.56
CA ALA A 3 12.15 21.33 11.25
C ALA A 3 11.06 21.62 10.19
N LYS A 4 9.91 20.94 10.26
CA LYS A 4 8.77 21.20 9.37
C LYS A 4 8.09 22.54 9.72
N CYS A 5 7.96 22.87 11.00
CA CYS A 5 7.44 24.17 11.44
C CYS A 5 8.32 25.31 10.91
N LEU A 6 9.64 25.19 11.03
CA LEU A 6 10.59 26.17 10.50
C LEU A 6 10.47 26.31 8.97
N ALA A 7 10.36 25.19 8.24
CA ALA A 7 10.20 25.21 6.78
C ALA A 7 8.90 25.90 6.32
N ASN A 8 7.88 25.96 7.18
CA ASN A 8 6.63 26.68 6.93
C ASN A 8 6.61 28.10 7.54
N GLY A 9 7.78 28.64 7.91
CA GLY A 9 7.92 30.01 8.42
C GLY A 9 7.50 30.20 9.89
N LEU A 10 7.18 29.14 10.61
CA LEU A 10 6.79 29.22 12.03
C LEU A 10 8.03 29.33 12.92
N LYS A 11 8.16 30.43 13.67
CA LYS A 11 9.19 30.60 14.70
C LYS A 11 8.74 29.95 16.01
N VAL A 12 9.14 28.69 16.22
CA VAL A 12 8.79 27.90 17.40
C VAL A 12 10.02 27.25 18.01
N ARG A 13 10.09 27.15 19.34
CA ARG A 13 11.17 26.43 20.02
C ARG A 13 10.92 24.92 19.95
N GLN A 14 12.00 24.14 20.04
CA GLN A 14 11.89 22.68 20.05
C GLN A 14 11.04 22.17 21.23
N GLU A 15 11.16 22.81 22.39
CA GLU A 15 10.41 22.45 23.59
C GLU A 15 8.91 22.71 23.42
N ASP A 16 8.53 23.83 22.81
CA ASP A 16 7.12 24.15 22.55
C ASP A 16 6.49 23.09 21.62
N VAL A 17 7.21 22.70 20.57
CA VAL A 17 6.77 21.62 19.67
C VAL A 17 6.66 20.28 20.40
N ARG A 18 7.58 19.97 21.32
CA ARG A 18 7.54 18.75 22.13
C ARG A 18 6.32 18.73 23.05
N LEU A 19 6.03 19.83 23.72
CA LEU A 19 4.89 19.98 24.62
C LEU A 19 3.56 19.85 23.86
N ILE A 20 3.43 20.57 22.74
CA ILE A 20 2.25 20.51 21.87
C ILE A 20 2.01 19.07 21.37
N LEU A 21 3.05 18.40 20.86
CA LEU A 21 2.91 17.02 20.40
C LEU A 21 2.57 16.05 21.54
N SER A 22 3.11 16.27 22.74
CA SER A 22 2.81 15.42 23.90
C SER A 22 1.36 15.60 24.36
N ALA A 23 0.76 16.77 24.14
CA ALA A 23 -0.65 17.03 24.43
C ALA A 23 -1.59 16.48 23.34
N LEU A 24 -1.21 16.62 22.07
CA LEU A 24 -2.04 16.20 20.93
C LEU A 24 -1.98 14.68 20.66
N ASP A 25 -0.82 14.05 20.86
CA ASP A 25 -0.59 12.64 20.58
C ASP A 25 0.36 12.02 21.64
N PRO A 26 -0.10 11.88 22.90
CA PRO A 26 0.73 11.34 23.98
C PRO A 26 1.21 9.92 23.67
N ASN A 27 0.35 9.09 23.06
CA ASN A 27 0.63 7.70 22.74
C ASN A 27 1.69 7.57 21.62
N GLY A 28 1.58 8.37 20.56
CA GLY A 28 2.58 8.40 19.49
C GLY A 28 3.91 8.99 19.93
N CYS A 29 3.91 9.96 20.86
CA CYS A 29 5.12 10.47 21.50
C CYS A 29 5.83 9.38 22.33
N GLN A 30 5.11 8.63 23.17
CA GLN A 30 5.68 7.53 23.94
C GLN A 30 6.23 6.41 23.04
N SER A 31 5.49 6.05 21.99
CA SER A 31 5.89 5.03 21.02
C SER A 31 7.19 5.40 20.30
N ARG A 32 7.35 6.67 19.91
CA ARG A 32 8.59 7.17 19.30
C ARG A 32 9.75 7.23 20.30
N LYS A 33 9.48 7.61 21.56
CA LYS A 33 10.48 7.65 22.63
C LYS A 33 11.02 6.27 22.96
N ALA A 34 10.19 5.23 22.86
CA ALA A 34 10.61 3.84 23.05
C ALA A 34 11.64 3.37 22.00
N ARG A 35 11.77 4.08 20.86
CA ARG A 35 12.63 3.69 19.72
C ARG A 35 12.41 2.25 19.24
N ARG A 36 11.24 1.69 19.55
CA ARG A 36 10.84 0.36 19.12
C ARG A 36 10.16 0.47 17.76
N LEU A 37 10.60 -0.34 16.82
CA LEU A 37 9.87 -0.56 15.57
C LEU A 37 8.58 -1.32 15.91
N ASN A 38 7.52 -0.58 16.22
CA ASN A 38 6.20 -1.17 16.34
C ASN A 38 5.64 -1.38 14.95
N ARG A 39 5.07 -2.58 14.72
CA ARG A 39 4.31 -2.87 13.50
C ARG A 39 3.20 -1.83 13.38
N ARG A 40 3.10 -1.19 12.21
CA ARG A 40 2.01 -0.25 11.93
C ARG A 40 0.69 -1.01 11.97
N GLU A 41 -0.19 -0.64 12.88
CA GLU A 41 -1.59 -1.06 12.84
C GLU A 41 -2.33 -0.15 11.87
N TYR A 42 -2.85 -0.74 10.80
CA TYR A 42 -3.70 -0.03 9.85
C TYR A 42 -5.13 -0.07 10.39
N PHE A 43 -5.60 1.01 10.98
CA PHE A 43 -7.03 1.22 11.26
C PHE A 43 -7.72 1.61 9.94
N ALA A 44 -7.93 0.62 9.07
CA ALA A 44 -8.94 0.70 8.03
C ALA A 44 -10.22 0.04 8.58
N LYS A 45 -11.39 0.60 8.26
CA LYS A 45 -12.70 0.02 8.61
C LYS A 45 -12.74 -1.39 8.02
N GLU A 46 -12.48 -2.41 8.83
CA GLU A 46 -12.28 -3.82 8.46
C GLU A 46 -11.26 -4.11 7.32
N PRO A 47 -10.42 -5.15 7.43
CA PRO A 47 -9.52 -5.57 6.35
C PRO A 47 -10.24 -5.86 5.02
N ASN A 48 -11.56 -6.03 4.99
CA ASN A 48 -12.35 -6.43 3.81
C ASN A 48 -13.22 -5.32 3.18
N PHE A 49 -13.11 -4.06 3.59
CA PHE A 49 -14.05 -3.02 3.09
C PHE A 49 -13.80 -2.57 1.64
N ILE A 50 -12.63 -2.84 1.07
CA ILE A 50 -12.35 -2.51 -0.34
C ILE A 50 -12.96 -3.60 -1.22
N ASP A 51 -13.98 -3.21 -1.99
CA ASP A 51 -14.61 -4.08 -2.97
C ASP A 51 -13.57 -4.56 -4.02
N PRO A 52 -13.33 -5.88 -4.13
CA PRO A 52 -12.40 -6.45 -5.10
C PRO A 52 -12.69 -6.02 -6.55
N ARG A 53 -13.95 -5.67 -6.87
CA ARG A 53 -14.36 -5.18 -8.20
C ARG A 53 -13.70 -3.86 -8.55
N ILE A 54 -13.47 -2.99 -7.58
CA ILE A 54 -12.78 -1.70 -7.81
C ILE A 54 -11.35 -1.96 -8.28
N ILE A 55 -10.64 -2.84 -7.58
CA ILE A 55 -9.25 -3.20 -7.92
C ILE A 55 -9.20 -3.88 -9.29
N GLY A 56 -10.10 -4.84 -9.54
CA GLY A 56 -10.24 -5.49 -10.84
C GLY A 56 -10.54 -4.52 -11.99
N GLY A 57 -11.39 -3.52 -11.75
CA GLY A 57 -11.73 -2.48 -12.71
C GLY A 57 -10.52 -1.62 -13.10
N TYR A 58 -9.72 -1.19 -12.11
CA TYR A 58 -8.47 -0.48 -12.39
C TYR A 58 -7.49 -1.32 -13.21
N PHE A 59 -7.38 -2.61 -12.90
CA PHE A 59 -6.52 -3.53 -13.65
C PHE A 59 -6.93 -3.63 -15.12
N ILE A 60 -8.21 -3.94 -15.41
CA ILE A 60 -8.71 -4.07 -16.79
C ILE A 60 -8.62 -2.74 -17.56
N SER A 61 -8.96 -1.62 -16.91
CA SER A 61 -8.82 -0.30 -17.54
C SER A 61 -7.37 -0.03 -17.93
N THR A 62 -6.41 -0.40 -17.08
CA THR A 62 -4.98 -0.23 -17.36
C THR A 62 -4.50 -1.12 -18.50
N VAL A 63 -4.91 -2.39 -18.52
CA VAL A 63 -4.61 -3.31 -19.63
C VAL A 63 -5.14 -2.76 -20.96
N GLY A 64 -6.37 -2.25 -20.98
CA GLY A 64 -6.96 -1.64 -22.17
C GLY A 64 -6.23 -0.36 -22.61
N LYS A 65 -5.93 0.55 -21.67
CA LYS A 65 -5.21 1.80 -21.95
C LYS A 65 -3.79 1.57 -22.49
N LEU A 66 -3.08 0.58 -21.95
CA LEU A 66 -1.73 0.24 -22.38
C LEU A 66 -1.70 -0.71 -23.57
N ASN A 67 -2.87 -1.16 -24.04
CA ASN A 67 -3.03 -2.17 -25.09
C ASN A 67 -2.12 -3.40 -24.87
N GLY A 68 -2.02 -3.86 -23.63
CA GLY A 68 -1.06 -4.89 -23.25
C GLY A 68 -1.37 -5.56 -21.91
N VAL A 69 -1.11 -6.87 -21.83
CA VAL A 69 -1.35 -7.68 -20.64
C VAL A 69 -0.02 -7.99 -19.95
N PRO A 70 0.14 -7.76 -18.63
CA PRO A 70 1.34 -8.15 -17.90
C PRO A 70 1.70 -9.63 -18.10
N THR A 71 2.98 -9.98 -18.13
CA THR A 71 3.42 -11.39 -18.24
C THR A 71 3.18 -12.15 -16.95
N LEU A 72 3.38 -11.46 -15.82
CA LEU A 72 3.26 -12.03 -14.50
C LEU A 72 2.73 -10.96 -13.55
N VAL A 73 1.77 -11.33 -12.72
CA VAL A 73 1.29 -10.48 -11.63
C VAL A 73 1.53 -11.19 -10.31
N ARG A 74 1.97 -10.45 -9.29
CA ARG A 74 2.12 -10.97 -7.93
C ARG A 74 1.09 -10.31 -7.02
N GLY A 75 0.45 -11.12 -6.17
CA GLY A 75 -0.46 -10.64 -5.13
C GLY A 75 -0.21 -11.30 -3.78
N ASP A 76 -0.81 -10.72 -2.76
CA ASP A 76 -0.99 -11.37 -1.47
C ASP A 76 -1.99 -12.53 -1.56
N LEU A 77 -1.89 -13.45 -0.61
CA LEU A 77 -2.93 -14.44 -0.35
C LEU A 77 -4.12 -13.72 0.29
N GLY A 78 -5.09 -13.29 -0.52
CA GLY A 78 -6.21 -12.49 -0.05
C GLY A 78 -7.33 -12.37 -1.07
N THR A 79 -8.51 -11.95 -0.60
CA THR A 79 -9.72 -11.83 -1.42
C THR A 79 -9.77 -10.54 -2.24
N LYS A 80 -9.03 -9.51 -1.84
CA LYS A 80 -9.01 -8.19 -2.53
C LYS A 80 -8.57 -8.28 -3.98
N ASN A 81 -7.57 -9.12 -4.26
CA ASN A 81 -6.96 -9.24 -5.58
C ASN A 81 -7.49 -10.42 -6.39
N CYS A 82 -8.59 -11.06 -5.95
CA CYS A 82 -9.12 -12.28 -6.57
C CYS A 82 -9.54 -12.07 -8.04
N TYR A 83 -10.13 -10.90 -8.37
CA TYR A 83 -10.48 -10.57 -9.74
C TYR A 83 -9.24 -10.30 -10.60
N VAL A 84 -8.20 -9.66 -10.06
CA VAL A 84 -6.93 -9.46 -10.78
C VAL A 84 -6.31 -10.80 -11.15
N LYS A 85 -6.27 -11.76 -10.20
CA LYS A 85 -5.82 -13.13 -10.46
C LYS A 85 -6.62 -13.79 -11.58
N SER A 86 -7.95 -13.67 -11.53
CA SER A 86 -8.84 -14.27 -12.53
C SER A 86 -8.67 -13.64 -13.92
N PHE A 87 -8.62 -12.31 -13.99
CA PHE A 87 -8.40 -11.57 -15.23
C PHE A 87 -7.03 -11.86 -15.84
N GLN A 88 -5.98 -11.87 -15.04
CA GLN A 88 -4.63 -12.17 -15.51
C GLN A 88 -4.55 -13.58 -16.14
N ARG A 89 -5.10 -14.59 -15.45
CA ARG A 89 -5.15 -15.97 -15.96
C ARG A 89 -5.97 -16.07 -17.25
N PHE A 90 -7.09 -15.35 -17.32
CA PHE A 90 -7.96 -15.35 -18.49
C PHE A 90 -7.29 -14.67 -19.69
N LEU A 91 -6.73 -13.48 -19.51
CA LEU A 91 -6.11 -12.68 -20.58
C LEU A 91 -4.81 -13.32 -21.10
N ARG A 92 -4.11 -14.10 -20.26
CA ARG A 92 -2.94 -14.88 -20.67
C ARG A 92 -3.28 -16.27 -21.21
N ARG A 93 -4.57 -16.65 -21.26
CA ARG A 93 -5.00 -17.99 -21.66
C ARG A 93 -4.57 -18.31 -23.09
N ASN A 94 -3.61 -19.21 -23.24
CA ASN A 94 -3.35 -19.89 -24.51
C ASN A 94 -4.19 -21.18 -24.59
N ARG A 95 -4.95 -21.39 -25.69
CA ARG A 95 -5.77 -22.60 -25.89
C ARG A 95 -4.94 -23.89 -25.97
N GLN A 96 -3.66 -23.80 -26.33
CA GLN A 96 -2.78 -24.96 -26.51
C GLN A 96 -1.99 -25.36 -25.27
N ASN A 97 -1.84 -24.48 -24.26
CA ASN A 97 -0.94 -24.72 -23.14
C ASN A 97 -1.55 -24.22 -21.82
N LYS A 98 -2.11 -25.13 -21.02
CA LYS A 98 -2.82 -24.79 -19.76
C LYS A 98 -1.86 -24.39 -18.63
N ASP A 99 -0.68 -25.01 -18.55
CA ASP A 99 0.28 -24.80 -17.44
C ASP A 99 0.87 -23.39 -17.40
N VAL A 100 1.01 -22.74 -18.56
CA VAL A 100 1.45 -21.34 -18.66
C VAL A 100 0.44 -20.39 -17.99
N ASN A 101 -0.83 -20.76 -17.99
CA ASN A 101 -1.91 -19.90 -17.50
C ASN A 101 -1.96 -19.88 -15.97
N GLU A 102 -1.69 -21.01 -15.30
CA GLU A 102 -1.69 -21.06 -13.84
C GLU A 102 -0.54 -20.25 -13.23
N ASN A 103 0.58 -20.20 -13.95
CA ASN A 103 1.80 -19.48 -13.59
C ASN A 103 1.77 -17.98 -13.93
N ALA A 104 0.70 -17.48 -14.56
CA ALA A 104 0.57 -16.05 -14.90
C ALA A 104 0.33 -15.15 -13.67
N PHE A 105 0.01 -15.74 -12.50
CA PHE A 105 -0.19 -15.04 -11.23
C PHE A 105 0.48 -15.79 -10.07
N ILE A 106 1.27 -15.09 -9.26
CA ILE A 106 1.94 -15.64 -8.07
C ILE A 106 1.29 -15.09 -6.81
N GLU A 107 0.83 -15.99 -5.94
CA GLU A 107 0.47 -15.67 -4.56
C GLU A 107 1.70 -15.78 -3.67
N GLY A 108 1.93 -14.73 -2.89
CA GLY A 108 3.09 -14.62 -2.01
C GLY A 108 2.73 -14.31 -0.57
N ALA A 109 3.54 -14.81 0.35
CA ALA A 109 3.49 -14.36 1.75
C ALA A 109 3.75 -12.84 1.84
N SER A 110 3.18 -12.19 2.84
CA SER A 110 3.29 -10.74 3.08
C SER A 110 4.73 -10.24 3.19
N THR A 111 5.67 -11.09 3.62
CA THR A 111 7.11 -10.82 3.66
C THR A 111 7.72 -10.58 2.27
N HIS A 112 7.08 -11.02 1.20
CA HIS A 112 7.53 -10.80 -0.17
C HIS A 112 6.88 -9.56 -0.82
N ASN A 113 5.88 -8.96 -0.17
CA ASN A 113 5.20 -7.75 -0.65
C ASN A 113 5.86 -6.47 -0.13
N GLN A 114 7.03 -6.56 0.50
CA GLN A 114 7.71 -5.40 1.10
C GLN A 114 8.02 -4.29 0.09
N ARG A 115 8.32 -4.64 -1.17
CA ARG A 115 8.58 -3.64 -2.23
C ARG A 115 7.35 -2.77 -2.51
N ILE A 116 6.18 -3.38 -2.66
CA ILE A 116 4.94 -2.64 -2.93
C ILE A 116 4.48 -1.86 -1.69
N GLU A 117 4.64 -2.43 -0.49
CA GLU A 117 4.36 -1.72 0.77
C GLU A 117 5.29 -0.50 0.99
N CYS A 118 6.57 -0.64 0.63
CA CYS A 118 7.53 0.46 0.67
C CYS A 118 7.12 1.58 -0.30
N TRP A 119 6.74 1.21 -1.53
CA TRP A 119 6.25 2.16 -2.52
C TRP A 119 4.98 2.88 -2.06
N TRP A 120 3.98 2.17 -1.51
CA TRP A 120 2.80 2.80 -0.90
C TRP A 120 3.17 3.75 0.23
N GLY A 121 4.17 3.39 1.03
CA GLY A 121 4.73 4.26 2.08
C GLY A 121 5.37 5.53 1.53
N HIS A 122 6.02 5.47 0.37
CA HIS A 122 6.58 6.63 -0.32
C HIS A 122 5.47 7.51 -0.91
N PHE A 123 4.55 6.90 -1.65
CA PHE A 123 3.42 7.59 -2.28
C PHE A 123 2.58 8.36 -1.27
N ARG A 124 2.21 7.76 -0.13
CA ARG A 124 1.42 8.45 0.91
C ARG A 124 2.13 9.69 1.46
N LYS A 125 3.42 9.59 1.75
CA LYS A 125 4.22 10.70 2.29
C LYS A 125 4.35 11.88 1.34
N GLN A 126 4.24 11.65 0.03
CA GLN A 126 4.43 12.68 -0.99
C GLN A 126 3.12 13.22 -1.55
N CYS A 127 2.07 12.39 -1.62
CA CYS A 127 0.90 12.69 -2.44
C CYS A 127 -0.45 12.55 -1.71
N ALA A 128 -0.50 11.94 -0.53
CA ALA A 128 -1.77 11.64 0.14
C ALA A 128 -1.89 12.19 1.57
N GLU A 129 -0.79 12.55 2.22
CA GLU A 129 -0.79 13.27 3.50
C GLU A 129 -0.66 14.78 3.21
N PHE A 130 -1.78 15.44 2.87
CA PHE A 130 -1.95 16.89 2.97
C PHE A 130 -2.57 17.23 4.32
#